data_AF-A0A1B3PLD7-F1
#
_entry.id   AF-A0A1B3PLD7-F1
#
_cell.length_a   1.000
_cell.length_b   1.000
_cell.length_c   1.000
_cell.angle_alpha   90.00
_cell.angle_beta   90.00
_cell.angle_gamma   90.00
#
_symmetry.space_group_name_H-M   'P 1'
#
loop_
_entity.id
_entity.type
_entity.pdbx_description
1 polymer ?
#
loop_
_entity_poly.entity_id
_entity_poly.type
_entity_poly.pdbx_seq_one_letter_code
_entity_poly.pdbx_strand_id
1 'polypeptide(L)'
;MLGSFFLGLIIAASIYWWFQIMIADQQGKNAFLQGEISILENQIKEIASIEDEIAALRARQKAVEDLQSDRNLPVHLLSELVRQLPDGVYVTSLRQEGQTVTLQGMAQSNERVSEMLRNLAGNTPWFARPELIEIVANNLTLSPRDQRRVAVFNVRVQLVRSSEARKAMDAGSAAPPSMKGN
;
A
#
# COMPACT_ATOMS: atom_id res chain seq x y z
N MET A 1 -75.61 -38.95 37.54
CA MET A 1 -74.33 -39.36 36.90
C MET A 1 -74.18 -38.83 35.47
N LEU A 2 -75.22 -38.82 34.63
CA LEU A 2 -75.13 -38.27 33.27
C LEU A 2 -74.94 -36.74 33.21
N GLY A 3 -75.60 -35.97 34.08
CA GLY A 3 -75.50 -34.49 34.06
C GLY A 3 -74.09 -33.95 34.32
N SER A 4 -73.34 -34.55 35.26
CA SER A 4 -71.95 -34.17 35.56
C SER A 4 -70.99 -34.52 34.41
N PHE A 5 -71.27 -35.60 33.68
CA PHE A 5 -70.49 -35.98 32.50
C PHE A 5 -70.64 -34.97 31.36
N PHE A 6 -71.88 -34.53 31.07
CA PHE A 6 -72.11 -33.49 30.07
C PHE A 6 -71.52 -32.15 30.47
N LEU A 7 -71.60 -31.77 31.75
CA LEU A 7 -70.99 -30.53 32.25
C LEU A 7 -69.46 -30.55 32.08
N GLY A 8 -68.82 -31.67 32.40
CA GLY A 8 -67.38 -31.86 32.21
C GLY A 8 -66.95 -31.77 30.74
N LEU A 9 -67.74 -32.35 29.82
CA LEU A 9 -67.47 -32.26 28.38
C LEU A 9 -67.57 -30.83 27.84
N ILE A 10 -68.56 -30.06 28.30
CA ILE A 10 -68.73 -28.65 27.88
C ILE A 10 -67.53 -27.83 28.34
N ILE A 11 -67.10 -27.99 29.59
CA ILE A 11 -65.92 -27.28 30.12
C ILE A 11 -64.66 -27.66 29.35
N ALA A 12 -64.44 -28.94 29.07
CA ALA A 12 -63.29 -29.41 28.30
C ALA A 12 -63.30 -28.86 26.86
N ALA A 13 -64.46 -28.82 26.20
CA ALA A 13 -64.61 -28.26 24.86
C ALA A 13 -64.33 -26.75 24.83
N SER A 14 -64.82 -26.00 25.82
CA SER A 14 -64.56 -24.56 25.94
C SER A 14 -63.08 -24.26 26.15
N ILE A 15 -62.40 -25.03 27.00
CA ILE A 15 -60.95 -24.87 27.24
C ILE A 15 -60.15 -25.22 25.99
N TYR A 16 -60.50 -26.31 25.30
CA TYR A 16 -59.86 -26.69 24.04
C TYR A 16 -60.02 -25.59 22.98
N TRP A 17 -61.22 -25.04 22.84
CA TRP A 17 -61.49 -23.97 21.88
C TRP A 17 -60.70 -22.69 22.21
N TRP A 18 -60.59 -22.33 23.50
CA TRP A 18 -59.77 -21.22 23.95
C TRP A 18 -58.30 -21.39 23.58
N PHE A 19 -57.73 -22.59 23.82
CA PHE A 19 -56.35 -22.88 23.44
C PHE A 19 -56.14 -22.85 21.92
N GLN A 20 -57.10 -23.32 21.13
CA GLN A 20 -57.01 -23.24 19.67
C GLN A 20 -56.93 -21.80 19.17
N ILE A 21 -57.69 -20.88 19.75
CA ILE A 21 -57.63 -19.44 19.40
C ILE A 21 -56.24 -18.86 19.74
N MET A 22 -55.70 -19.19 20.93
CA MET A 22 -54.38 -18.71 21.35
C MET A 22 -53.25 -19.27 20.47
N ILE A 23 -53.35 -20.53 20.06
CA ILE A 23 -52.38 -21.17 19.15
C ILE A 23 -52.45 -20.50 17.77
N ALA A 24 -53.64 -20.21 17.25
CA ALA A 24 -53.81 -19.54 15.97
C ALA A 24 -53.21 -18.14 15.96
N ASP A 25 -53.41 -17.35 17.03
CA ASP A 25 -52.80 -16.02 17.18
C ASP A 25 -51.27 -16.12 17.26
N GLN A 26 -50.74 -17.09 18.01
CA GLN A 26 -49.30 -17.32 18.11
C GLN A 26 -48.69 -17.77 16.77
N GLN A 27 -49.38 -18.62 16.01
CA GLN A 27 -48.97 -19.04 14.67
C GLN A 27 -48.95 -17.86 13.69
N GLY A 28 -49.93 -16.95 13.77
CA GLY A 28 -49.96 -15.72 12.97
C GLY A 28 -48.74 -14.83 13.24
N LYS A 29 -48.39 -14.63 14.53
CA LYS A 29 -47.18 -13.88 14.92
C LYS A 29 -45.91 -14.55 14.45
N ASN A 30 -45.81 -15.88 14.58
CA ASN A 30 -44.65 -16.63 14.10
C ASN A 30 -44.49 -16.52 12.59
N ALA A 31 -45.59 -16.62 11.83
CA ALA A 31 -45.57 -16.47 10.37
C ALA A 31 -45.14 -15.06 9.96
N PHE A 32 -45.63 -14.02 10.65
CA PHE A 32 -45.20 -12.64 10.43
C PHE A 32 -43.70 -12.45 10.69
N LEU A 33 -43.21 -12.92 11.84
CA LEU A 33 -41.78 -12.84 12.19
C LEU A 33 -40.90 -13.63 11.21
N GLN A 34 -41.34 -14.81 10.77
CA GLN A 34 -40.62 -15.58 9.75
C GLN A 34 -40.55 -14.85 8.40
N GLY A 35 -41.62 -14.16 8.01
CA GLY A 35 -41.63 -13.31 6.81
C GLY A 35 -40.59 -12.19 6.90
N GLU A 36 -40.56 -11.48 8.02
CA GLU A 36 -39.62 -10.38 8.25
C GLU A 36 -38.16 -10.87 8.31
N ILE A 37 -37.92 -12.03 8.93
CA ILE A 37 -36.60 -12.68 8.95
C ILE A 37 -36.14 -12.98 7.52
N SER A 38 -37.01 -13.50 6.66
CA SER A 38 -36.65 -13.79 5.27
C SER A 38 -36.33 -12.53 4.46
N ILE A 39 -37.05 -11.43 4.69
CA ILE A 39 -36.74 -10.13 4.08
C ILE A 39 -35.36 -9.66 4.52
N LEU A 40 -35.08 -9.72 5.83
CA LEU A 40 -33.80 -9.31 6.40
C LEU A 40 -32.63 -10.18 5.90
N GLU A 41 -32.81 -11.50 5.77
CA GLU A 41 -31.82 -12.41 5.19
C GLU A 41 -31.46 -12.03 3.75
N ASN A 42 -32.45 -11.66 2.94
CA ASN A 42 -32.20 -11.20 1.57
C ASN A 42 -31.38 -9.90 1.56
N GLN A 43 -31.72 -8.94 2.43
CA GLN A 43 -30.95 -7.71 2.56
C GLN A 43 -29.51 -7.96 3.00
N ILE A 44 -29.29 -8.85 3.98
CA ILE A 44 -27.95 -9.23 4.43
C ILE A 44 -27.14 -9.85 3.28
N LYS A 45 -27.78 -10.72 2.48
CA LYS A 45 -27.11 -11.34 1.33
C LYS A 45 -26.75 -10.33 0.25
N GLU A 46 -27.62 -9.35 -0.01
CA GLU A 46 -27.34 -8.26 -0.94
C GLU A 46 -26.16 -7.40 -0.47
N ILE A 47 -26.13 -7.05 0.82
CA ILE A 47 -25.01 -6.30 1.43
C ILE A 47 -23.70 -7.08 1.29
N ALA A 48 -23.69 -8.37 1.62
CA ALA A 48 -22.51 -9.21 1.49
C ALA A 48 -21.99 -9.26 0.04
N SER A 49 -22.90 -9.37 -0.94
CA SER A 49 -22.54 -9.33 -2.36
C SER A 49 -21.91 -7.98 -2.76
N ILE A 50 -22.46 -6.86 -2.28
CA ILE A 50 -21.93 -5.52 -2.55
C ILE A 50 -20.55 -5.34 -1.90
N GLU A 51 -20.35 -5.82 -0.67
CA GLU A 51 -19.05 -5.77 0.00
C GLU A 51 -17.98 -6.54 -0.77
N ASP A 52 -18.31 -7.73 -1.28
CA ASP A 52 -17.42 -8.53 -2.11
C ASP A 52 -17.07 -7.82 -3.43
N GLU A 53 -18.05 -7.17 -4.08
CA GLU A 53 -17.81 -6.36 -5.27
C GLU A 53 -16.90 -5.16 -4.98
N ILE A 54 -17.11 -4.45 -3.87
CA ILE A 54 -16.26 -3.34 -3.43
C ILE A 54 -14.84 -3.84 -3.17
N ALA A 55 -14.67 -4.99 -2.52
CA ALA A 55 -13.37 -5.58 -2.26
C ALA A 55 -12.62 -5.90 -3.57
N ALA A 56 -13.32 -6.50 -4.54
CA ALA A 56 -12.77 -6.79 -5.87
C ALA A 56 -12.40 -5.51 -6.64
N LEU A 57 -13.24 -4.47 -6.60
CA LEU A 57 -12.97 -3.19 -7.25
C LEU A 57 -11.78 -2.46 -6.60
N ARG A 58 -11.69 -2.45 -5.27
CA ARG A 58 -10.54 -1.89 -4.54
C ARG A 58 -9.24 -2.61 -4.88
N ALA A 59 -9.26 -3.93 -5.01
CA ALA A 59 -8.09 -4.69 -5.41
C ALA A 59 -7.60 -4.29 -6.81
N ARG A 60 -8.52 -4.09 -7.76
CA ARG A 60 -8.19 -3.59 -9.11
C ARG A 60 -7.68 -2.15 -9.09
N GLN A 61 -8.33 -1.26 -8.33
CA GLN A 61 -7.88 0.12 -8.19
C GLN A 61 -6.45 0.17 -7.65
N LYS A 62 -6.15 -0.61 -6.62
CA LYS A 62 -4.80 -0.71 -6.05
C LYS A 62 -3.79 -1.21 -7.08
N ALA A 63 -4.11 -2.27 -7.83
CA ALA A 63 -3.22 -2.77 -8.89
C ALA A 63 -2.95 -1.71 -9.98
N VAL A 64 -3.94 -0.89 -10.32
CA VAL A 64 -3.79 0.21 -11.28
C VAL A 64 -2.98 1.36 -10.68
N GLU A 65 -3.22 1.73 -9.43
CA GLU A 65 -2.50 2.80 -8.74
C GLU A 65 -1.03 2.44 -8.50
N ASP A 66 -0.74 1.19 -8.16
CA ASP A 66 0.62 0.66 -8.06
C ASP A 66 1.32 0.73 -9.44
N LEU A 67 0.65 0.29 -10.51
CA LEU A 67 1.19 0.37 -11.88
C LEU A 67 1.43 1.82 -12.35
N GLN A 68 0.54 2.75 -11.98
CA GLN A 68 0.68 4.17 -12.33
C GLN A 68 1.77 4.86 -11.49
N SER A 69 1.92 4.48 -10.23
CA SER A 69 3.00 4.97 -9.35
C SER A 69 4.36 4.53 -9.86
N ASP A 70 4.46 3.30 -10.35
CA ASP A 70 5.68 2.74 -10.96
C ASP A 70 6.04 3.44 -12.28
N ARG A 71 5.09 4.04 -13.00
CA ARG A 71 5.34 4.66 -14.31
C ARG A 71 6.26 5.88 -14.26
N ASN A 72 6.13 6.71 -13.21
CA ASN A 72 6.85 7.98 -13.12
C ASN A 72 8.01 7.95 -12.11
N LEU A 73 8.14 6.87 -11.34
CA LEU A 73 9.17 6.69 -10.32
C LEU A 73 10.59 6.70 -10.94
N PRO A 74 10.89 5.98 -12.04
CA PRO A 74 12.24 5.94 -12.61
C PRO A 74 12.74 7.29 -13.11
N VAL A 75 11.85 8.13 -13.65
CA VAL A 75 12.21 9.45 -14.18
C VAL A 75 12.61 10.40 -13.05
N HIS A 76 11.85 10.40 -11.94
CA HIS A 76 12.20 11.20 -10.77
C HIS A 76 13.50 10.73 -10.12
N LEU A 77 13.70 9.42 -9.99
CA LEU A 77 14.97 8.88 -9.49
C LEU A 77 16.15 9.31 -10.35
N LEU A 78 16.01 9.25 -11.68
CA LEU A 78 17.08 9.66 -12.57
C LEU A 78 17.37 11.17 -12.42
N SER A 79 16.33 12.01 -12.31
CA SER A 79 16.52 13.45 -12.11
C SER A 79 17.20 13.79 -10.79
N GLU A 80 16.85 13.10 -9.70
CA GLU A 80 17.49 13.30 -8.40
C GLU A 80 18.90 12.74 -8.39
N LEU A 81 19.13 11.58 -9.02
CA LEU A 81 20.47 11.00 -9.12
C LEU A 81 21.44 11.91 -9.87
N VAL A 82 21.02 12.50 -11.00
CA VAL A 82 21.84 13.46 -11.76
C VAL A 82 22.19 14.69 -10.93
N ARG A 83 21.32 15.14 -10.03
CA ARG A 83 21.57 16.30 -9.15
C ARG A 83 22.59 16.01 -8.04
N GLN A 84 22.72 14.76 -7.62
CA GLN A 84 23.57 14.37 -6.49
C GLN A 84 24.95 13.82 -6.91
N LEU A 85 25.13 13.55 -8.20
CA LEU A 85 26.42 13.11 -8.75
C LEU A 85 27.43 14.27 -8.75
N PRO A 86 28.61 14.10 -8.13
CA PRO A 86 29.67 15.10 -8.18
C PRO A 86 30.38 15.11 -9.53
N ASP A 87 31.06 16.22 -9.84
CA ASP A 87 31.82 16.36 -11.07
C ASP A 87 32.91 15.28 -11.21
N GLY A 88 33.04 14.71 -12.41
CA GLY A 88 34.03 13.67 -12.71
C GLY A 88 33.60 12.24 -12.36
N VAL A 89 32.33 12.02 -12.03
CA VAL A 89 31.70 10.69 -11.93
C VAL A 89 30.78 10.46 -13.13
N TYR A 90 30.96 9.35 -13.83
CA TYR A 90 30.16 8.96 -14.98
C TYR A 90 29.48 7.62 -14.69
N VAL A 91 28.15 7.61 -14.69
CA VAL A 91 27.37 6.37 -14.58
C VAL A 91 27.21 5.78 -15.99
N THR A 92 27.59 4.53 -16.16
CA THR A 92 27.48 3.80 -17.43
C THR A 92 26.25 2.90 -17.48
N SER A 93 25.84 2.37 -16.33
CA SER A 93 24.66 1.51 -16.23
C SER A 93 23.90 1.76 -14.93
N LEU A 94 22.58 1.86 -15.05
CA LEU A 94 21.62 1.96 -13.96
C LEU A 94 20.62 0.83 -14.11
N ARG A 95 20.46 0.01 -13.07
CA ARG A 95 19.47 -1.07 -13.03
C ARG A 95 18.62 -0.96 -11.77
N GLN A 96 17.31 -0.88 -11.93
CA GLN A 96 16.35 -0.90 -10.83
C GLN A 96 15.61 -2.25 -10.83
N GLU A 97 15.65 -2.94 -9.69
CA GLU A 97 14.88 -4.14 -9.42
C GLU A 97 14.05 -3.91 -8.15
N GLY A 98 12.77 -3.55 -8.36
CA GLY A 98 11.87 -3.15 -7.27
C GLY A 98 12.38 -1.93 -6.52
N GLN A 99 12.74 -2.12 -5.24
CA GLN A 99 13.30 -1.09 -4.36
C GLN A 99 14.84 -1.10 -4.30
N THR A 100 15.53 -1.93 -5.09
CA THR A 100 17.00 -1.92 -5.13
C THR A 100 17.47 -1.30 -6.44
N VAL A 101 18.38 -0.33 -6.36
CA VAL A 101 19.03 0.30 -7.50
C VAL A 101 20.52 -0.04 -7.49
N THR A 102 20.99 -0.57 -8.60
CA THR A 102 22.42 -0.85 -8.85
C THR A 102 22.97 0.14 -9.86
N LEU A 103 24.06 0.79 -9.48
CA LEU A 103 24.76 1.83 -10.22
C LEU A 103 26.15 1.32 -10.58
N GLN A 104 26.49 1.38 -11.86
CA GLN A 104 27.83 1.08 -12.34
C GLN A 104 28.36 2.28 -13.11
N GLY A 105 29.63 2.59 -12.89
CA GLY A 105 30.23 3.78 -13.48
C GLY A 105 31.73 3.84 -13.32
N MET A 106 32.27 4.97 -13.77
CA MET A 106 33.69 5.31 -13.69
C MET A 106 33.83 6.68 -13.03
N ALA A 107 34.70 6.79 -12.05
CA ALA A 107 35.04 8.04 -11.38
C ALA A 107 36.50 8.41 -11.66
N GLN A 108 36.79 9.71 -11.77
CA GLN A 108 38.16 10.19 -11.97
C GLN A 108 39.10 9.88 -10.79
N SER A 109 38.57 9.72 -9.57
CA SER A 109 39.33 9.32 -8.39
C SER A 109 38.47 8.61 -7.35
N ASN A 110 39.10 7.88 -6.43
CA ASN A 110 38.41 7.25 -5.29
C ASN A 110 37.75 8.28 -4.35
N GLU A 111 38.31 9.48 -4.28
CA GLU A 111 37.74 10.57 -3.47
C GLU A 111 36.35 10.97 -3.97
N ARG A 112 36.17 11.02 -5.30
CA ARG A 112 34.86 11.32 -5.92
C ARG A 112 33.83 10.22 -5.68
N VAL A 113 34.25 8.95 -5.61
CA VAL A 113 33.35 7.84 -5.24
C VAL A 113 32.85 8.01 -3.80
N SER A 114 33.75 8.34 -2.87
CA SER A 114 33.38 8.59 -1.47
C SER A 114 32.50 9.83 -1.29
N GLU A 115 32.72 10.87 -2.09
CA GLU A 115 31.86 12.07 -2.13
C GLU A 115 30.46 11.74 -2.65
N MET A 116 30.36 10.95 -3.73
CA MET A 116 29.09 10.46 -4.25
C MET A 116 28.31 9.65 -3.20
N LEU A 117 28.96 8.71 -2.50
CA LEU A 117 28.30 7.93 -1.45
C LEU A 117 27.77 8.81 -0.31
N ARG A 118 28.49 9.87 0.06
CA ARG A 118 28.03 10.85 1.05
C ARG A 118 26.83 11.66 0.55
N ASN A 119 26.86 12.14 -0.69
CA ASN A 119 25.75 12.88 -1.28
C ASN A 119 24.49 12.01 -1.36
N LEU A 120 24.63 10.76 -1.80
CA LEU A 120 23.53 9.79 -1.88
C LEU A 120 22.99 9.38 -0.50
N ALA A 121 23.81 9.39 0.56
CA ALA A 121 23.38 9.06 1.92
C ALA A 121 22.72 10.23 2.66
N GLY A 122 23.16 11.47 2.39
CA GLY A 122 22.81 12.64 3.21
C GLY A 122 21.84 13.62 2.57
N ASN A 123 21.86 13.76 1.24
CA ASN A 123 21.16 14.87 0.56
C ASN A 123 19.85 14.46 -0.10
N THR A 124 19.39 13.22 0.05
CA THR A 124 18.22 12.75 -0.70
C THR A 124 17.31 11.85 0.15
N PRO A 125 16.03 12.23 0.35
CA PRO A 125 15.05 11.40 1.07
C PRO A 125 14.67 10.09 0.33
N TRP A 126 15.00 10.00 -0.96
CA TRP A 126 14.63 8.91 -1.86
C TRP A 126 15.60 7.72 -1.82
N PHE A 127 16.83 7.95 -1.35
CA PHE A 127 17.89 6.95 -1.30
C PHE A 127 18.23 6.63 0.15
N ALA A 128 18.26 5.34 0.48
CA ALA A 128 18.66 4.84 1.78
C ALA A 128 19.82 3.85 1.61
N ARG A 129 20.79 3.94 2.53
CA ARG A 129 21.92 3.00 2.67
C ARG A 129 22.65 2.72 1.35
N PRO A 130 23.41 3.71 0.81
CA PRO A 130 24.29 3.42 -0.30
C PRO A 130 25.43 2.50 0.18
N GLU A 131 25.50 1.31 -0.40
CA GLU A 131 26.53 0.30 -0.16
C GLU A 131 27.45 0.22 -1.38
N LEU A 132 28.75 0.33 -1.12
CA LEU A 132 29.77 0.11 -2.15
C LEU A 132 30.03 -1.38 -2.26
N ILE A 133 29.74 -1.96 -3.43
CA ILE A 133 29.97 -3.38 -3.69
C ILE A 133 31.42 -3.61 -4.11
N GLU A 134 31.91 -2.81 -5.06
CA GLU A 134 33.21 -3.04 -5.69
C GLU A 134 33.82 -1.73 -6.21
N ILE A 135 35.15 -1.59 -6.06
CA ILE A 135 35.95 -0.57 -6.75
C ILE A 135 37.16 -1.25 -7.39
N VAL A 136 37.32 -1.06 -8.70
CA VAL A 136 38.47 -1.53 -9.48
C VAL A 136 39.15 -0.34 -10.15
N ALA A 137 40.45 -0.19 -9.96
CA ALA A 137 41.23 0.80 -10.71
C ALA A 137 41.43 0.31 -12.14
N ASN A 138 41.01 1.11 -13.12
CA ASN A 138 41.18 0.84 -14.54
C ASN A 138 41.92 1.98 -15.23
N ASN A 139 42.73 1.68 -16.24
CA ASN A 139 43.43 2.71 -17.03
C ASN A 139 42.63 2.95 -18.31
N LEU A 140 41.87 4.05 -18.39
CA LEU A 140 41.24 4.46 -19.64
C LEU A 140 42.28 5.08 -20.56
N THR A 141 42.44 4.49 -21.74
CA THR A 141 43.30 5.01 -22.81
C THR A 141 42.45 5.97 -23.65
N LEU A 142 42.54 7.28 -23.40
CA LEU A 142 41.80 8.30 -24.18
C LEU A 142 42.51 8.65 -25.49
N SER A 143 43.82 8.42 -25.56
CA SER A 143 44.64 8.51 -26.77
C SER A 143 45.92 7.67 -26.59
N PRO A 144 46.65 7.29 -27.66
CA PRO A 144 47.85 6.43 -27.55
C PRO A 144 48.96 6.98 -26.64
N ARG A 145 48.90 8.26 -26.24
CA ARG A 145 49.83 8.92 -25.32
C ARG A 145 49.26 9.26 -23.95
N ASP A 146 47.94 9.15 -23.74
CA ASP A 146 47.27 9.54 -22.50
C ASP A 146 46.41 8.42 -21.93
N GLN A 147 46.98 7.71 -20.93
CA GLN A 147 46.23 6.83 -20.03
C GLN A 147 45.86 7.58 -18.76
N ARG A 148 44.56 7.72 -18.49
CA ARG A 148 44.05 8.21 -17.21
C ARG A 148 43.60 7.05 -16.35
N ARG A 149 44.07 7.02 -15.11
CA ARG A 149 43.53 6.13 -14.08
C ARG A 149 42.13 6.59 -13.72
N VAL A 150 41.16 5.67 -13.78
CA VAL A 150 39.81 5.87 -13.28
C VAL A 150 39.45 4.74 -12.34
N ALA A 151 38.56 5.02 -11.41
CA ALA A 151 37.98 4.02 -10.52
C ALA A 151 36.65 3.56 -11.12
N VAL A 152 36.58 2.32 -11.59
CA VAL A 152 35.31 1.66 -11.92
C VAL A 152 34.64 1.29 -10.61
N PHE A 153 33.40 1.69 -10.42
CA PHE A 153 32.65 1.41 -9.19
C PHE A 153 31.34 0.69 -9.48
N ASN A 154 30.93 -0.14 -8.52
CA ASN A 154 29.61 -0.73 -8.45
C ASN A 154 29.00 -0.41 -7.08
N VAL A 155 27.87 0.29 -7.09
CA VAL A 155 27.19 0.78 -5.89
C VAL A 155 25.75 0.29 -5.91
N ARG A 156 25.28 -0.17 -4.76
CA ARG A 156 23.88 -0.54 -4.54
C ARG A 156 23.25 0.44 -3.57
N VAL A 157 22.04 0.86 -3.87
CA VAL A 157 21.28 1.78 -3.03
C VAL A 157 19.87 1.25 -2.89
N GLN A 158 19.28 1.38 -1.71
CA GLN A 158 17.87 1.06 -1.52
C GLN A 158 17.01 2.30 -1.73
N LEU A 159 15.88 2.12 -2.40
CA LEU A 159 14.87 3.15 -2.58
C LEU A 159 13.94 3.17 -1.38
N VAL A 160 13.70 4.37 -0.86
CA VAL A 160 12.60 4.59 0.07
C VAL A 160 11.30 4.65 -0.75
N ARG A 161 10.23 4.03 -0.24
CA ARG A 161 8.92 4.05 -0.92
C ARG A 161 8.50 5.49 -1.19
N SER A 162 7.97 5.74 -2.39
CA SER A 162 7.60 7.08 -2.85
C SER A 162 6.58 7.79 -1.95
N SER A 163 5.72 7.03 -1.26
CA SER A 163 4.79 7.53 -0.25
C SER A 163 5.48 8.09 1.00
N GLU A 164 6.58 7.46 1.43
CA GLU A 164 7.36 7.88 2.60
C GLU A 164 8.31 9.03 2.24
N ALA A 165 8.92 8.98 1.06
CA ALA A 165 9.78 10.05 0.55
C ALA A 165 9.00 11.34 0.27
N ARG A 166 7.79 11.28 -0.31
CA ARG A 166 6.90 12.47 -0.44
C ARG A 166 6.51 13.02 0.92
N LYS A 167 6.12 12.17 1.88
CA LYS A 167 5.76 12.60 3.24
C LYS A 167 6.94 13.27 3.95
N ALA A 168 8.17 12.80 3.73
CA ALA A 168 9.39 13.42 4.26
C ALA A 168 9.69 14.78 3.60
N MET A 169 9.45 14.92 2.29
CA MET A 169 9.61 16.19 1.57
C MET A 169 8.53 17.21 1.98
N ASP A 170 7.28 16.78 2.14
CA ASP A 170 6.17 17.63 2.59
C ASP A 170 6.39 18.12 4.02
N ALA A 171 6.95 17.27 4.90
CA ALA A 171 7.34 17.67 6.25
C ALA A 171 8.51 18.67 6.27
N GLY A 172 9.43 18.60 5.31
CA GLY A 172 10.53 19.56 5.14
C GLY A 172 10.09 20.91 4.55
N SER A 173 9.01 20.93 3.77
CA SER A 173 8.45 22.16 3.16
C SER A 173 7.43 22.88 4.05
N ALA A 174 7.03 22.29 5.18
CA ALA A 174 6.10 22.85 6.16
C ALA A 174 6.77 23.62 7.32
N ALA A 175 8.03 24.04 7.17
CA ALA A 175 8.65 25.01 8.08
C ALA A 175 8.12 26.42 7.76
N PRO A 176 7.39 27.10 8.67
CA PRO A 176 6.92 28.46 8.42
C PRO A 176 8.09 29.45 8.43
N PRO A 177 8.07 30.50 7.59
CA PRO A 177 8.93 31.65 7.78
C PRO A 177 8.33 32.49 8.92
N SER A 178 8.97 32.50 10.08
CA SER A 178 8.67 33.43 11.16
C SER A 178 9.96 33.77 11.89
N MET A 179 10.31 35.01 12.19
CA MET A 179 9.77 36.32 11.85
C MET A 179 10.83 37.33 12.34
N LYS A 180 10.93 38.45 11.64
CA LYS A 180 11.74 39.62 11.98
C LYS A 180 11.38 40.19 13.37
N GLY A 181 12.39 40.63 14.13
CA GLY A 181 12.29 41.73 15.09
C GLY A 181 12.36 41.39 16.59
N ASN A 182 13.50 41.67 17.22
CA ASN A 182 13.69 42.79 18.17
C ASN A 182 15.20 42.99 18.41
#